data_AF-G1XAQ1-F1
#
_entry.id   AF-G1XAQ1-F1
#
_cell.length_a   1.000
_cell.length_b   1.000
_cell.length_c   1.000
_cell.angle_alpha   90.00
_cell.angle_beta   90.00
_cell.angle_gamma   90.00
#
_symmetry.space_group_name_H-M   'P 1'
#
loop_
_entity.id
_entity.type
_entity.pdbx_description
1 polymer ?
#
loop_
_entity_poly.entity_id
_entity_poly.type
_entity_poly.pdbx_seq_one_letter_code
_entity_poly.pdbx_strand_id
1 'polypeptide(L)'
;MLRSAVEIFNGEGDCAFFSIDIESWERNHDIVTEVGLTKYTPSTKVDQGERIGEKISDHIIIKEHRRYKNGNYVADASGNFEFGNSRLVPLAEIKETIVAFMCAPEKYQRILIGHDINADIEYLRKLGYDDELKDFSMIFDTVEIWKAFADTFDGIGLSRLCSELDISAWNLHNAGNDARYTMEAFVKMISRTANGEGRFSR
;
A
#
# COMPACT_ATOMS: atom_id res chain seq x y z
N MET A 1 -17.31 -1.88 -3.85
CA MET A 1 -15.89 -1.97 -3.44
C MET A 1 -15.74 -1.85 -1.93
N LEU A 2 -16.11 -0.72 -1.30
CA LEU A 2 -16.02 -0.52 0.16
C LEU A 2 -16.71 -1.61 0.99
N ARG A 3 -17.96 -1.96 0.68
CA ARG A 3 -18.68 -3.03 1.40
C ARG A 3 -17.93 -4.37 1.38
N SER A 4 -17.45 -4.79 0.21
CA SER A 4 -16.67 -6.03 0.07
C SER A 4 -15.38 -5.96 0.88
N ALA A 5 -14.68 -4.83 0.87
CA ALA A 5 -13.49 -4.62 1.69
C ALA A 5 -13.79 -4.75 3.20
N VAL A 6 -14.91 -4.19 3.67
CA VAL A 6 -15.38 -4.34 5.06
C VAL A 6 -15.69 -5.80 5.40
N GLU A 7 -16.39 -6.51 4.51
CA GLU A 7 -16.75 -7.92 4.70
C GLU A 7 -15.52 -8.84 4.78
N ILE A 8 -14.52 -8.64 3.91
CA ILE A 8 -13.28 -9.42 3.91
C ILE A 8 -12.44 -9.11 5.13
N PHE A 9 -12.29 -7.82 5.46
CA PHE A 9 -11.46 -7.39 6.59
C PHE A 9 -11.99 -7.89 7.94
N ASN A 10 -13.32 -7.87 8.12
CA ASN A 10 -13.97 -8.30 9.35
C ASN A 10 -14.38 -9.78 9.36
N GLY A 11 -14.22 -10.48 8.23
CA GLY A 11 -14.54 -11.90 8.13
C GLY A 11 -13.70 -12.77 9.08
N GLU A 12 -14.15 -14.01 9.25
CA GLU A 12 -13.43 -15.05 10.01
C GLU A 12 -12.31 -15.70 9.18
N GLY A 13 -12.17 -15.32 7.90
CA GLY A 13 -11.15 -15.86 7.00
C GLY A 13 -9.74 -15.37 7.34
N ASP A 14 -8.78 -16.27 7.23
CA ASP A 14 -7.35 -15.93 7.28
C ASP A 14 -7.00 -15.07 6.04
N CYS A 15 -6.72 -13.78 6.24
CA CYS A 15 -6.35 -12.84 5.18
C CYS A 15 -5.02 -12.17 5.49
N ALA A 16 -4.19 -11.97 4.46
CA ALA A 16 -3.00 -11.14 4.51
C ALA A 16 -3.17 -10.01 3.50
N PHE A 17 -3.04 -8.78 3.98
CA PHE A 17 -3.17 -7.58 3.17
C PHE A 17 -1.78 -7.06 2.84
N PHE A 18 -1.58 -6.68 1.59
CA PHE A 18 -0.33 -6.14 1.09
C PHE A 18 -0.63 -4.82 0.42
N SER A 19 0.01 -3.74 0.87
CA SER A 19 0.03 -2.50 0.12
C SER A 19 1.37 -2.30 -0.55
N ILE A 20 1.31 -1.63 -1.70
CA ILE A 20 2.46 -1.31 -2.52
C ILE A 20 2.39 0.15 -2.94
N ASP A 21 3.56 0.73 -3.12
CA ASP A 21 3.78 1.97 -3.84
C ASP A 21 5.11 1.83 -4.60
N ILE A 22 5.18 2.27 -5.86
CA ILE A 22 6.38 2.21 -6.68
C ILE A 22 6.71 3.59 -7.25
N GLU A 23 7.92 4.06 -6.93
CA GLU A 23 8.46 5.29 -7.48
C GLU A 23 9.23 5.02 -8.77
N SER A 24 9.11 5.94 -9.72
CA SER A 24 9.85 5.94 -10.97
C SER A 24 10.53 7.29 -11.19
N TRP A 25 11.56 7.31 -12.03
CA TRP A 25 12.25 8.55 -12.32
C TRP A 25 11.38 9.49 -13.17
N GLU A 26 11.17 10.70 -12.68
CA GLU A 26 10.29 11.72 -13.29
C GLU A 26 10.67 12.12 -14.75
N ARG A 27 11.89 11.81 -15.21
CA ARG A 27 12.32 12.08 -16.60
C ARG A 27 12.24 10.86 -17.52
N ASN A 28 12.12 9.67 -16.94
CA ASN A 28 11.91 8.44 -17.70
C ASN A 28 11.23 7.39 -16.81
N HIS A 29 9.91 7.25 -16.99
CA HIS A 29 9.05 6.31 -16.28
C HIS A 29 9.33 4.83 -16.61
N ASP A 30 10.30 4.51 -17.48
CA ASP A 30 10.79 3.13 -17.61
C ASP A 30 11.83 2.77 -16.54
N ILE A 31 12.31 3.76 -15.79
CA ILE A 31 13.29 3.56 -14.72
C ILE A 31 12.58 3.61 -13.37
N VAL A 32 12.22 2.43 -12.86
CA VAL A 32 11.75 2.26 -11.48
C VAL A 32 12.90 2.56 -10.51
N THR A 33 12.69 3.37 -9.49
CA THR A 33 13.73 3.77 -8.54
C THR A 33 13.55 3.10 -7.18
N GLU A 34 12.33 3.00 -6.70
CA GLU A 34 12.03 2.51 -5.34
C GLU A 34 10.78 1.63 -5.35
N VAL A 35 10.76 0.66 -4.44
CA VAL A 35 9.60 -0.22 -4.20
C VAL A 35 9.30 -0.20 -2.72
N GLY A 36 8.09 0.24 -2.39
CA GLY A 36 7.54 0.26 -1.04
C GLY A 36 6.56 -0.87 -0.83
N LEU A 37 6.71 -1.57 0.29
CA LEU A 37 5.86 -2.71 0.61
C LEU A 37 5.39 -2.62 2.05
N THR A 38 4.12 -2.92 2.30
CA THR A 38 3.63 -3.14 3.66
C THR A 38 2.72 -4.35 3.70
N LYS A 39 3.02 -5.28 4.61
CA LYS A 39 2.20 -6.44 4.93
C LYS A 39 1.45 -6.19 6.22
N TYR A 40 0.15 -6.43 6.22
CA TYR A 40 -0.69 -6.42 7.40
C TYR A 40 -1.42 -7.76 7.54
N THR A 41 -1.24 -8.39 8.71
CA THR A 41 -2.00 -9.57 9.10
C THR A 41 -2.86 -9.20 10.30
N PRO A 42 -4.19 -9.05 10.15
CA PRO A 42 -5.07 -8.73 11.26
C PRO A 42 -5.03 -9.84 12.33
N SER A 43 -5.00 -9.45 13.60
CA SER A 43 -5.22 -10.37 14.72
C SER A 43 -6.71 -10.63 14.90
N THR A 44 -7.03 -11.69 15.64
CA THR A 44 -8.38 -11.95 16.14
C THR A 44 -8.77 -10.99 17.27
N LYS A 45 -7.83 -10.23 17.82
CA LYS A 45 -8.08 -9.24 18.87
C LYS A 45 -8.54 -7.92 18.27
N VAL A 46 -9.48 -7.28 18.95
CA VAL A 46 -10.01 -5.95 18.62
C VAL A 46 -9.71 -5.01 19.80
N ASP A 47 -9.20 -3.82 19.51
CA ASP A 47 -9.00 -2.73 20.47
C ASP A 47 -9.73 -1.48 19.98
N GLN A 48 -10.58 -0.88 20.81
CA GLN A 48 -11.42 0.28 20.48
C GLN A 48 -12.18 0.17 19.13
N GLY A 49 -12.63 -1.04 18.78
CA GLY A 49 -13.36 -1.29 17.53
C GLY A 49 -12.47 -1.45 16.29
N GLU A 50 -11.14 -1.44 16.43
CA GLU A 50 -10.19 -1.71 15.35
C GLU A 50 -9.50 -3.06 15.59
N ARG A 51 -9.39 -3.91 14.56
CA ARG A 51 -8.57 -5.12 14.65
C ARG A 51 -7.12 -4.72 14.83
N ILE A 52 -6.50 -5.14 15.92
CA ILE A 52 -5.06 -4.98 16.09
C ILE A 52 -4.35 -6.00 15.21
N GLY A 53 -3.15 -5.70 14.73
CA GLY A 53 -2.39 -6.64 13.92
C GLY A 53 -1.00 -6.09 13.62
N GLU A 54 -0.09 -6.98 13.27
CA GLU A 54 1.26 -6.58 12.94
C GLU A 54 1.31 -6.02 11.52
N LYS A 55 1.90 -4.83 11.38
CA LYS A 55 2.22 -4.19 10.10
C LYS A 55 3.72 -4.15 9.93
N ILE A 56 4.21 -4.92 8.96
CA ILE A 56 5.63 -4.98 8.59
C ILE A 56 5.78 -4.19 7.31
N SER A 57 6.73 -3.26 7.28
CA SER A 57 6.99 -2.42 6.11
C SER A 57 8.44 -2.62 5.64
N ASP A 58 8.65 -2.54 4.34
CA ASP A 58 9.96 -2.60 3.72
C ASP A 58 10.07 -1.52 2.66
N HIS A 59 11.29 -1.00 2.50
CA HIS A 59 11.59 0.05 1.56
C HIS A 59 12.85 -0.32 0.77
N ILE A 60 12.68 -0.52 -0.53
CA ILE A 60 13.72 -1.01 -1.41
C ILE A 60 14.09 0.09 -2.40
N ILE A 61 15.37 0.43 -2.45
CA ILE A 61 15.95 1.30 -3.48
C ILE A 61 16.69 0.41 -4.49
N ILE A 62 16.36 0.54 -5.78
CA ILE A 62 17.01 -0.24 -6.83
C ILE A 62 18.45 0.25 -7.00
N LYS A 63 19.41 -0.64 -6.72
CA LYS A 63 20.85 -0.31 -6.59
C LYS A 63 21.42 0.36 -7.83
N GLU A 64 21.10 -0.15 -9.02
CA GLU A 64 21.54 0.35 -10.32
C GLU A 64 20.93 1.72 -10.64
N HIS A 65 19.76 2.01 -10.06
CA HIS A 65 18.97 3.20 -10.35
C HIS A 65 19.10 4.30 -9.28
N ARG A 66 19.84 4.05 -8.19
CA ARG A 66 20.05 5.00 -7.08
C ARG A 66 20.49 6.42 -7.49
N ARG A 67 21.12 6.57 -8.65
CA ARG A 67 21.57 7.87 -9.18
C ARG A 67 20.43 8.72 -9.76
N TYR A 68 19.30 8.11 -10.10
CA TYR A 68 18.13 8.81 -10.61
C TYR A 68 17.32 9.27 -9.40
N LYS A 69 17.30 10.59 -9.19
CA LYS A 69 16.58 11.22 -8.09
C LYS A 69 15.47 12.08 -8.65
N ASN A 70 14.30 11.97 -8.04
CA ASN A 70 13.22 12.92 -8.21
C ASN A 70 13.53 14.19 -7.41
N GLY A 71 12.93 15.31 -7.76
CA GLY A 71 13.31 16.59 -7.14
C GLY A 71 12.82 17.83 -7.85
N ASN A 72 12.44 17.71 -9.14
CA ASN A 72 11.97 18.87 -9.90
C ASN A 72 10.50 19.21 -9.57
N TYR A 73 9.70 18.21 -9.19
CA TYR A 73 8.28 18.40 -8.83
C TYR A 73 7.96 18.10 -7.36
N VAL A 74 8.75 17.22 -6.74
CA VAL A 74 8.52 16.67 -5.41
C VAL A 74 9.86 16.43 -4.72
N ALA A 75 9.95 16.64 -3.40
CA ALA A 75 11.20 16.45 -2.66
C ALA A 75 11.63 14.97 -2.60
N ASP A 76 12.92 14.69 -2.81
CA ASP A 76 13.51 13.35 -2.67
C ASP A 76 13.49 12.89 -1.21
N ALA A 77 12.57 11.98 -0.88
CA ALA A 77 12.44 11.40 0.46
C ALA A 77 12.99 9.96 0.53
N SER A 78 13.69 9.47 -0.49
CA SER A 78 14.19 8.09 -0.59
C SER A 78 15.06 7.65 0.60
N GLY A 79 15.73 8.60 1.25
CA GLY A 79 16.55 8.38 2.44
C GLY A 79 15.80 8.31 3.77
N ASN A 80 14.51 8.68 3.81
CA ASN A 80 13.76 8.92 5.06
C ASN A 80 12.64 7.89 5.25
N PHE A 81 12.99 6.62 5.36
CA PHE A 81 12.02 5.57 5.66
C PHE A 81 11.69 5.55 7.17
N GLU A 82 10.44 5.84 7.52
CA GLU A 82 9.99 6.01 8.91
C GLU A 82 9.81 4.69 9.67
N PHE A 83 9.70 3.58 8.94
CA PHE A 83 9.34 2.27 9.50
C PHE A 83 10.49 1.27 9.49
N GLY A 84 11.72 1.73 9.31
CA GLY A 84 12.91 0.87 9.31
C GLY A 84 14.11 1.50 8.63
N ASN A 85 14.85 0.71 7.86
CA ASN A 85 15.98 1.20 7.06
C ASN A 85 15.75 0.85 5.58
N SER A 86 15.97 1.82 4.69
CA SER A 86 15.95 1.59 3.24
C SER A 86 17.03 0.57 2.85
N ARG A 87 16.67 -0.43 2.06
CA ARG A 87 17.60 -1.45 1.57
C ARG A 87 17.97 -1.20 0.12
N LEU A 88 19.25 -1.34 -0.21
CA LEU A 88 19.71 -1.35 -1.59
C LEU A 88 19.68 -2.77 -2.13
N VAL A 89 18.85 -3.01 -3.14
CA VAL A 89 18.69 -4.33 -3.76
C VAL A 89 19.04 -4.23 -5.24
N PRO A 90 19.86 -5.15 -5.79
CA PRO A 90 20.11 -5.21 -7.23
C PRO A 90 18.82 -5.44 -8.01
N LEU A 91 18.66 -4.77 -9.16
CA LEU A 91 17.49 -4.90 -10.04
C LEU A 91 17.17 -6.37 -10.35
N ALA A 92 18.21 -7.19 -10.54
CA ALA A 92 18.08 -8.62 -10.83
C ALA A 92 17.51 -9.46 -9.68
N GLU A 93 17.47 -8.94 -8.45
CA GLU A 93 16.96 -9.62 -7.25
C GLU A 93 15.61 -9.03 -6.77
N ILE A 94 15.10 -7.99 -7.45
CA ILE A 94 13.89 -7.27 -7.03
C ILE A 94 12.68 -8.20 -7.06
N LYS A 95 12.52 -9.01 -8.11
CA LYS A 95 11.41 -9.95 -8.23
C LYS A 95 11.37 -10.89 -7.01
N GLU A 96 12.46 -11.59 -6.75
CA GLU A 96 12.57 -12.55 -5.66
C GLU A 96 12.37 -11.89 -4.30
N THR A 97 12.84 -10.65 -4.16
CA THR A 97 12.64 -9.85 -2.94
C THR A 97 11.16 -9.54 -2.70
N ILE A 98 10.43 -9.11 -3.74
CA ILE A 98 8.98 -8.85 -3.64
C ILE A 98 8.23 -10.15 -3.34
N VAL A 99 8.58 -11.26 -4.02
CA VAL A 99 7.98 -12.58 -3.76
C VAL A 99 8.17 -13.00 -2.31
N ALA A 100 9.38 -12.88 -1.77
CA ALA A 100 9.68 -13.25 -0.39
C ALA A 100 8.88 -12.42 0.61
N PHE A 101 8.75 -11.11 0.38
CA PHE A 101 7.98 -10.22 1.24
C PHE A 101 6.47 -10.49 1.17
N MET A 102 5.94 -10.65 -0.04
CA MET A 102 4.51 -10.86 -0.31
C MET A 102 4.02 -12.30 -0.04
N CYS A 103 4.87 -13.14 0.55
CA CYS A 103 4.50 -14.49 0.95
C CYS A 103 3.56 -14.47 2.17
N ALA A 104 2.57 -15.35 2.17
CA ALA A 104 1.66 -15.62 3.28
C ALA A 104 1.45 -17.13 3.41
N PRO A 105 0.99 -17.64 4.56
CA PRO A 105 0.65 -19.06 4.67
C PRO A 105 -0.39 -19.44 3.62
N GLU A 106 -0.31 -20.63 3.01
CA GLU A 106 -1.12 -21.02 1.84
C GLU A 106 -2.64 -20.89 2.04
N LYS A 107 -3.12 -21.05 3.28
CA LYS A 107 -4.54 -20.89 3.61
C LYS A 107 -5.02 -19.43 3.62
N TYR A 108 -4.11 -18.46 3.59
CA TYR A 108 -4.45 -17.04 3.68
C TYR A 108 -4.86 -16.52 2.30
N GLN A 109 -6.00 -15.85 2.25
CA GLN A 109 -6.32 -15.02 1.08
C GLN A 109 -5.36 -13.82 1.05
N ARG A 110 -4.73 -13.59 -0.10
CA ARG A 110 -3.87 -12.42 -0.30
C ARG A 110 -4.67 -11.31 -0.96
N ILE A 111 -4.64 -10.14 -0.35
CA ILE A 111 -5.35 -8.95 -0.82
C ILE A 111 -4.31 -7.87 -1.14
N LEU A 112 -4.33 -7.34 -2.36
CA LEU A 112 -3.46 -6.24 -2.75
C LEU A 112 -4.20 -4.92 -2.56
N ILE A 113 -3.49 -3.90 -2.08
CA ILE A 113 -4.00 -2.56 -1.83
C ILE A 113 -3.04 -1.56 -2.47
N GLY A 114 -3.57 -0.53 -3.12
CA GLY A 114 -2.77 0.58 -3.60
C GLY A 114 -3.52 1.89 -3.52
N HIS A 115 -2.90 2.94 -4.03
CA HIS A 115 -3.46 4.29 -4.10
C HIS A 115 -3.31 4.79 -5.53
N ASP A 116 -4.37 4.70 -6.34
CA ASP A 116 -4.27 4.78 -7.81
C ASP A 116 -3.42 3.63 -8.39
N ILE A 117 -3.77 2.40 -8.00
CA ILE A 117 -2.90 1.20 -8.07
C ILE A 117 -2.53 0.74 -9.47
N ASN A 118 -3.23 1.20 -10.51
CA ASN A 118 -3.02 0.70 -11.87
C ASN A 118 -1.60 0.95 -12.35
N ALA A 119 -1.00 2.09 -12.00
CA ALA A 119 0.39 2.39 -12.32
C ALA A 119 1.36 1.42 -11.63
N ASP A 120 1.16 1.13 -10.35
CA ASP A 120 1.98 0.19 -9.59
C ASP A 120 1.91 -1.24 -10.16
N ILE A 121 0.74 -1.67 -10.61
CA ILE A 121 0.56 -2.98 -11.27
C ILE A 121 1.41 -3.05 -12.55
N GLU A 122 1.41 -2.01 -13.38
CA GLU A 122 2.26 -1.98 -14.58
C GLU A 122 3.76 -2.00 -14.21
N TYR A 123 4.17 -1.31 -13.14
CA TYR A 123 5.54 -1.39 -12.66
C TYR A 123 5.92 -2.77 -12.12
N LEU A 124 5.03 -3.43 -11.36
CA LEU A 124 5.24 -4.81 -10.92
C LEU A 124 5.45 -5.75 -12.11
N ARG A 125 4.67 -5.59 -13.19
CA ARG A 125 4.86 -6.34 -14.43
C ARG A 125 6.23 -6.06 -15.06
N LYS A 126 6.66 -4.80 -15.14
CA LYS A 126 8.01 -4.42 -15.62
C LYS A 126 9.12 -5.04 -14.78
N LEU A 127 8.90 -5.24 -13.47
CA LEU A 127 9.82 -5.90 -12.55
C LEU A 127 9.72 -7.44 -12.59
N GLY A 128 8.88 -8.02 -13.46
CA GLY A 128 8.76 -9.45 -13.67
C GLY A 128 7.79 -10.17 -12.72
N TYR A 129 6.96 -9.44 -11.97
CA TYR A 129 6.01 -9.99 -10.98
C TYR A 129 4.61 -10.31 -11.56
N ASP A 130 4.48 -10.47 -12.88
CA ASP A 130 3.15 -10.61 -13.53
C ASP A 130 2.44 -11.93 -13.19
N ASP A 131 3.17 -13.03 -13.05
CA ASP A 131 2.56 -14.32 -12.72
C ASP A 131 2.02 -14.34 -11.30
N GLU A 132 2.75 -13.74 -10.36
CA GLU A 132 2.40 -13.66 -8.94
C GLU A 132 1.28 -12.65 -8.65
N LEU A 133 0.88 -11.81 -9.60
CA LEU A 133 -0.31 -10.96 -9.46
C LEU A 133 -1.62 -11.77 -9.48
N LYS A 134 -1.64 -12.92 -10.17
CA LYS A 134 -2.82 -13.81 -10.29
C LYS A 134 -3.19 -14.49 -8.96
N ASP A 135 -2.27 -14.40 -8.04
CA ASP A 135 -2.18 -15.09 -6.77
C ASP A 135 -2.87 -14.27 -5.64
N PHE A 136 -3.28 -13.03 -5.95
CA PHE A 136 -4.13 -12.18 -5.14
C PHE A 136 -5.61 -12.41 -5.46
N SER A 137 -6.42 -12.68 -4.43
CA SER A 137 -7.85 -12.93 -4.61
C SER A 137 -8.64 -11.66 -4.90
N MET A 138 -8.12 -10.50 -4.47
CA MET A 138 -8.73 -9.19 -4.68
C MET A 138 -7.69 -8.07 -4.65
N ILE A 139 -8.03 -6.99 -5.34
CA ILE A 139 -7.27 -5.75 -5.38
C ILE A 139 -8.19 -4.61 -4.96
N PHE A 140 -7.74 -3.78 -4.02
CA PHE A 140 -8.44 -2.58 -3.59
C PHE A 140 -7.63 -1.33 -3.91
N ASP A 141 -8.31 -0.33 -4.45
CA ASP A 141 -7.75 1.00 -4.65
C ASP A 141 -8.31 1.95 -3.59
N THR A 142 -7.43 2.52 -2.76
CA THR A 142 -7.82 3.44 -1.69
C THR A 142 -8.48 4.71 -2.21
N VAL A 143 -8.22 5.13 -3.46
CA VAL A 143 -8.94 6.26 -4.08
C VAL A 143 -10.41 5.91 -4.31
N GLU A 144 -10.70 4.70 -4.77
CA GLU A 144 -12.07 4.22 -4.99
C GLU A 144 -12.79 3.88 -3.67
N ILE A 145 -12.04 3.37 -2.68
CA ILE A 145 -12.56 3.20 -1.31
C ILE A 145 -12.91 4.55 -0.70
N TRP A 146 -12.09 5.58 -0.89
CA TRP A 146 -12.36 6.94 -0.42
C TRP A 146 -13.61 7.54 -1.05
N LYS A 147 -13.76 7.46 -2.38
CA LYS A 147 -14.94 7.95 -3.10
C LYS A 147 -16.23 7.38 -2.50
N ALA A 148 -16.23 6.08 -2.23
CA ALA A 148 -17.33 5.42 -1.54
C ALA A 148 -17.46 5.91 -0.07
N PHE A 149 -16.37 5.94 0.69
CA PHE A 149 -16.37 6.31 2.10
C PHE A 149 -16.91 7.73 2.36
N ALA A 150 -16.47 8.68 1.56
CA ALA A 150 -16.77 10.11 1.67
C ALA A 150 -18.02 10.54 0.88
N ASP A 151 -18.64 9.61 0.14
CA ASP A 151 -19.77 9.86 -0.77
C ASP A 151 -19.45 10.97 -1.78
N THR A 152 -18.40 10.76 -2.57
CA THR A 152 -17.92 11.71 -3.58
C THR A 152 -17.42 11.00 -4.84
N PHE A 153 -17.38 11.73 -5.96
CA PHE A 153 -16.74 11.27 -7.19
C PHE A 153 -15.29 11.73 -7.31
N ASP A 154 -14.87 12.68 -6.47
CA ASP A 154 -13.53 13.23 -6.51
C ASP A 154 -12.52 12.26 -5.89
N GLY A 155 -11.42 12.03 -6.62
CA GLY A 155 -10.25 11.34 -6.07
C GLY A 155 -9.58 12.18 -4.97
N ILE A 156 -8.67 11.55 -4.25
CA ILE A 156 -7.90 12.19 -3.18
C ILE A 156 -6.47 11.69 -3.27
N GLY A 157 -5.48 12.58 -3.09
CA GLY A 157 -4.08 12.18 -2.97
C GLY A 157 -3.77 11.70 -1.55
N LEU A 158 -2.76 10.84 -1.41
CA LEU A 158 -2.43 10.15 -0.16
C LEU A 158 -2.22 11.11 1.02
N SER A 159 -1.48 12.20 0.84
CA SER A 159 -1.26 13.21 1.89
C SER A 159 -2.57 13.74 2.47
N ARG A 160 -3.52 14.11 1.59
CA ARG A 160 -4.82 14.63 2.00
C ARG A 160 -5.67 13.53 2.61
N LEU A 161 -5.65 12.32 2.05
CA LEU A 161 -6.36 11.17 2.60
C LEU A 161 -5.94 10.88 4.04
N CYS A 162 -4.63 10.86 4.31
CA CYS A 162 -4.10 10.71 5.66
C CYS A 162 -4.60 11.84 6.58
N SER A 163 -4.56 13.09 6.13
CA SER A 163 -5.04 14.23 6.91
C SER A 163 -6.54 14.13 7.25
N GLU A 164 -7.40 13.75 6.31
CA GLU A 164 -8.86 13.60 6.52
C GLU A 164 -9.19 12.43 7.46
N LEU A 165 -8.26 11.48 7.60
CA LEU A 165 -8.36 10.30 8.48
C LEU A 165 -7.61 10.46 9.81
N ASP A 166 -7.09 11.65 10.10
CA ASP A 166 -6.28 11.98 11.28
C ASP A 166 -5.01 11.11 11.41
N ILE A 167 -4.44 10.69 10.28
CA ILE A 167 -3.18 9.94 10.20
C ILE A 167 -2.04 10.94 10.01
N SER A 168 -1.13 11.00 10.99
CA SER A 168 0.08 11.83 10.89
C SER A 168 1.11 11.17 9.97
N ALA A 169 1.08 11.55 8.69
CA ALA A 169 2.00 11.06 7.68
C ALA A 169 3.25 11.94 7.54
N TRP A 170 4.42 11.30 7.44
CA TRP A 170 5.73 11.95 7.33
C TRP A 170 6.50 11.37 6.15
N ASN A 171 7.34 12.19 5.52
CA ASN A 171 8.24 11.75 4.44
C ASN A 171 7.51 10.96 3.33
N LEU A 172 6.35 11.48 2.89
CA LEU A 172 5.68 11.01 1.67
C LEU A 172 6.62 11.18 0.47
N HIS A 173 6.42 10.38 -0.58
CA HIS A 173 7.34 10.18 -1.71
C HIS A 173 8.60 9.38 -1.34
N ASN A 174 8.51 8.65 -0.24
CA ASN A 174 9.32 7.48 0.03
C ASN A 174 8.37 6.30 -0.14
N ALA A 175 8.64 5.44 -1.13
CA ALA A 175 7.70 4.39 -1.51
C ALA A 175 7.30 3.51 -0.30
N GLY A 176 8.24 3.22 0.61
CA GLY A 176 7.96 2.42 1.80
C GLY A 176 7.00 3.11 2.79
N ASN A 177 7.16 4.41 2.98
CA ASN A 177 6.23 5.21 3.78
C ASN A 177 4.85 5.27 3.10
N ASP A 178 4.82 5.51 1.79
CA ASP A 178 3.56 5.65 1.04
C ASP A 178 2.77 4.34 1.03
N ALA A 179 3.44 3.19 0.86
CA ALA A 179 2.84 1.88 1.04
C ALA A 179 2.27 1.71 2.45
N ARG A 180 3.02 2.12 3.50
CA ARG A 180 2.55 2.02 4.88
C ARG A 180 1.34 2.91 5.14
N TYR A 181 1.38 4.17 4.73
CA TYR A 181 0.28 5.09 4.93
C TYR A 181 -0.96 4.74 4.10
N THR A 182 -0.77 4.13 2.92
CA THR A 182 -1.85 3.53 2.14
C THR A 182 -2.55 2.41 2.93
N MET A 183 -1.79 1.53 3.60
CA MET A 183 -2.36 0.50 4.47
C MET A 183 -3.09 1.10 5.68
N GLU A 184 -2.49 2.09 6.35
CA GLU A 184 -3.12 2.75 7.51
C GLU A 184 -4.43 3.43 7.10
N ALA A 185 -4.45 4.14 5.97
CA ALA A 185 -5.64 4.80 5.44
C ALA A 185 -6.73 3.79 5.07
N PHE A 186 -6.37 2.69 4.40
CA PHE A 186 -7.29 1.60 4.10
C PHE A 186 -7.94 1.06 5.39
N VAL A 187 -7.13 0.61 6.35
CA VAL A 187 -7.63 0.06 7.62
C VAL A 187 -8.54 1.06 8.32
N LYS A 188 -8.15 2.35 8.38
CA LYS A 188 -8.95 3.39 9.04
C LYS A 188 -10.32 3.60 8.39
N MET A 189 -10.38 3.66 7.05
CA MET A 189 -11.66 3.79 6.33
C MET A 189 -12.56 2.57 6.57
N ILE A 190 -11.98 1.36 6.54
CA ILE A 190 -12.73 0.12 6.77
C ILE A 190 -13.27 0.05 8.19
N SER A 191 -12.45 0.36 9.20
CA SER A 191 -12.86 0.37 10.60
C SER A 191 -13.92 1.44 10.89
N ARG A 192 -13.74 2.68 10.41
CA ARG A 192 -14.75 3.75 10.56
C ARG A 192 -16.07 3.34 9.90
N THR A 193 -16.04 2.73 8.72
CA THR A 193 -17.25 2.23 8.05
C THR A 193 -17.95 1.14 8.86
N ALA A 194 -17.20 0.17 9.38
CA ALA A 194 -17.74 -0.92 10.20
C ALA A 194 -18.41 -0.41 11.48
N ASN A 195 -17.92 0.71 12.03
CA ASN A 195 -18.49 1.38 13.20
C ASN A 195 -19.63 2.36 12.87
N GLY A 196 -20.05 2.46 11.60
CA GLY A 196 -21.14 3.35 11.16
C GLY A 196 -20.73 4.81 10.90
N GLU A 197 -19.43 5.10 10.93
CA GLU A 197 -18.87 6.45 10.73
C GLU A 197 -18.52 6.78 9.27
N GLY A 198 -18.78 5.85 8.33
CA GLY A 198 -18.78 6.15 6.90
C GLY A 198 -20.07 6.87 6.50
N ARG A 199 -20.02 7.79 5.51
CA ARG A 199 -21.22 8.56 5.07
C ARG A 199 -22.33 7.71 4.44
N PHE A 200 -22.16 6.39 4.36
CA PHE A 200 -23.22 5.41 4.06
C PHE A 200 -24.23 5.19 5.21
N SER A 201 -24.09 5.83 6.37
CA SER A 201 -25.06 5.75 7.47
C SER A 201 -26.29 6.64 7.26
N ARG A 202 -27.12 6.30 6.27
CA ARG A 202 -28.56 6.64 6.25
C ARG A 202 -29.39 5.52 5.65
#